data_AF-A0AAW0RQG3-F1
#
_entry.id   AF-A0AAW0RQG3-F1
#
_cell.length_a   1.000
_cell.length_b   1.000
_cell.length_c   1.000
_cell.angle_alpha   90.00
_cell.angle_beta   90.00
_cell.angle_gamma   90.00
#
_symmetry.space_group_name_H-M   'P 1'
#
loop_
_entity.id
_entity.type
_entity.pdbx_description
1 polymer ?
#
loop_
_entity_poly.entity_id
_entity_poly.type
_entity_poly.pdbx_seq_one_letter_code
_entity_poly.pdbx_strand_id
1 'polypeptide(L)'
;MKYSTAFIPAFAVASLAASIETRQSKLPSSVPSAAKKLPWTEAPISTACGPWGVDEYTCGTEKFCQMLDHPRMEACQNPQGWKTAQECLDGHEAKPSRDQCSKQRQATYDQCQKDRQEKPEAEKPEIQECITRGQEVFESCLGFQKFKTSKERLEEFRAKGCTGI
;
A
#
# COMPACT_ATOMS: atom_id res chain seq x y z
N MET A 1 44.45 -18.92 23.16
CA MET A 1 43.70 -19.16 21.91
C MET A 1 43.25 -20.61 21.93
N LYS A 2 41.96 -20.88 22.19
CA LYS A 2 41.38 -22.22 22.27
C LYS A 2 40.22 -22.27 21.27
N TYR A 3 40.37 -23.05 20.21
CA TYR A 3 39.33 -23.27 19.20
C TYR A 3 38.37 -24.35 19.71
N SER A 4 37.08 -24.03 19.79
CA SER A 4 36.01 -25.03 19.99
C SER A 4 35.38 -25.33 18.65
N THR A 5 35.68 -26.53 18.16
CA THR A 5 35.09 -27.11 16.95
C THR A 5 33.76 -27.74 17.33
N ALA A 6 32.64 -27.18 16.86
CA ALA A 6 31.32 -27.77 17.03
C ALA A 6 31.01 -28.70 15.85
N PHE A 7 30.78 -29.98 16.18
CA PHE A 7 30.29 -31.00 15.25
C PHE A 7 28.80 -30.75 14.96
N ILE A 8 28.44 -30.64 13.68
CA ILE A 8 27.06 -30.61 13.21
C ILE A 8 26.65 -32.06 12.88
N PRO A 9 25.64 -32.64 13.54
CA PRO A 9 25.15 -33.96 13.18
C PRO A 9 24.32 -33.88 11.90
N ALA A 10 24.76 -34.63 10.89
CA ALA A 10 24.00 -34.90 9.68
C ALA A 10 22.88 -35.91 10.00
N PHE A 11 21.64 -35.44 10.04
CA PHE A 11 20.48 -36.33 10.07
C PHE A 11 19.55 -36.07 8.87
N ALA A 12 19.47 -37.13 8.06
CA ALA A 12 18.29 -37.65 7.39
C ALA A 12 17.62 -36.77 6.33
N VAL A 13 18.17 -36.86 5.12
CA VAL A 13 17.40 -36.78 3.87
C VAL A 13 16.56 -38.07 3.78
N ALA A 14 15.25 -37.97 3.95
CA ALA A 14 14.32 -39.08 3.72
C ALA A 14 13.13 -38.62 2.86
N SER A 15 13.18 -39.06 1.60
CA SER A 15 12.09 -39.46 0.70
C SER A 15 10.67 -38.93 0.92
N LEU A 16 10.22 -38.12 -0.03
CA LEU A 16 8.82 -38.07 -0.47
C LEU A 16 8.78 -38.18 -2.00
N ALA A 17 8.84 -39.42 -2.49
CA ALA A 17 8.45 -39.78 -3.84
C ALA A 17 7.22 -40.69 -3.71
N ALA A 18 6.06 -40.21 -4.19
CA ALA A 18 4.94 -40.97 -4.75
C ALA A 18 3.62 -40.19 -4.57
N SER A 19 3.15 -39.57 -5.65
CA SER A 19 1.73 -39.50 -6.07
C SER A 19 1.57 -38.34 -7.06
N ILE A 20 2.03 -38.54 -8.29
CA ILE A 20 1.56 -37.75 -9.42
C ILE A 20 0.45 -38.57 -10.04
N GLU A 21 -0.73 -38.54 -9.40
CA GLU A 21 -1.95 -39.07 -9.98
C GLU A 21 -2.61 -37.95 -10.79
N THR A 22 -2.68 -38.20 -12.10
CA THR A 22 -3.10 -37.30 -13.16
C THR A 22 -4.55 -36.87 -12.97
N ARG A 23 -4.78 -35.76 -12.26
CA ARG A 23 -6.07 -35.07 -12.29
C ARG A 23 -6.13 -34.17 -13.52
N GLN A 24 -6.50 -34.77 -14.66
CA GLN A 24 -7.24 -34.07 -15.72
C GLN A 24 -8.62 -33.72 -15.16
N SER A 25 -8.68 -32.70 -14.31
CA SER A 25 -9.92 -32.06 -13.89
C SER A 25 -10.00 -30.73 -14.60
N LYS A 26 -10.72 -30.74 -15.73
CA LYS A 26 -11.70 -29.72 -16.10
C LYS A 26 -11.27 -28.31 -15.73
N LEU A 27 -10.69 -27.57 -16.69
CA LEU A 27 -10.43 -26.14 -16.56
C LEU A 27 -11.67 -25.49 -15.90
N PRO A 28 -11.53 -24.88 -14.71
CA PRO A 28 -12.59 -24.04 -14.21
C PRO A 28 -12.73 -22.93 -15.24
N SER A 29 -13.91 -22.88 -15.88
CA SER A 29 -14.38 -21.69 -16.58
C SER A 29 -13.96 -20.50 -15.75
N SER A 30 -13.27 -19.56 -16.39
CA SER A 30 -12.90 -18.26 -15.88
C SER A 30 -14.08 -17.63 -15.13
N VAL A 31 -14.15 -17.91 -13.84
CA VAL A 31 -14.86 -17.06 -12.90
C VAL A 31 -14.10 -15.75 -13.01
N PRO A 32 -14.74 -14.63 -13.42
CA PRO A 32 -14.06 -13.34 -13.37
C PRO A 32 -13.56 -13.19 -11.94
N SER A 33 -12.24 -13.30 -11.78
CA SER A 33 -11.56 -12.97 -10.52
C SER A 33 -12.10 -11.60 -10.19
N ALA A 34 -12.88 -11.47 -9.12
CA ALA A 34 -13.35 -10.19 -8.63
C ALA A 34 -12.12 -9.26 -8.66
N ALA A 35 -12.14 -8.30 -9.59
CA ALA A 35 -10.94 -7.54 -9.89
C ALA A 35 -10.49 -6.91 -8.57
N LYS A 36 -9.24 -7.18 -8.17
CA LYS A 36 -8.72 -6.66 -6.92
C LYS A 36 -8.79 -5.13 -7.02
N LYS A 37 -9.65 -4.52 -6.19
CA LYS A 37 -9.82 -3.07 -6.14
C LYS A 37 -8.49 -2.39 -5.82
N LEU A 38 -8.29 -1.19 -6.35
CA LEU A 38 -7.13 -0.37 -6.05
C LEU A 38 -7.29 0.29 -4.67
N PRO A 39 -6.21 0.45 -3.89
CA PRO A 39 -6.28 1.07 -2.58
C PRO A 39 -6.70 2.53 -2.69
N TRP A 40 -7.45 3.03 -1.71
CA TRP A 40 -7.78 4.46 -1.61
C TRP A 40 -6.52 5.30 -1.35
N THR A 41 -6.38 6.41 -2.05
CA THR A 41 -5.33 7.41 -1.85
C THR A 41 -5.97 8.71 -1.36
N GLU A 42 -5.62 9.16 -0.15
CA GLU A 42 -6.09 10.44 0.36
C GLU A 42 -5.32 11.59 -0.26
N ALA A 43 -6.04 12.66 -0.59
CA ALA A 43 -5.44 13.86 -1.13
C ALA A 43 -4.47 14.50 -0.12
N PRO A 44 -3.29 14.98 -0.56
CA PRO A 44 -2.49 15.86 0.28
C PRO A 44 -3.27 17.15 0.58
N ILE A 45 -2.84 17.88 1.60
CA ILE A 45 -3.49 19.14 2.04
C ILE A 45 -3.50 20.22 0.92
N SER A 46 -2.70 20.05 -0.14
CA SER A 46 -2.70 20.97 -1.27
C SER A 46 -3.98 20.90 -2.09
N THR A 47 -4.64 22.04 -2.27
CA THR A 47 -5.84 22.16 -3.11
C THR A 47 -5.54 21.99 -4.61
N ALA A 48 -4.29 22.19 -5.03
CA ALA A 48 -3.85 21.97 -6.41
C ALA A 48 -3.32 20.54 -6.58
N CYS A 49 -3.70 19.90 -7.69
CA CYS A 49 -3.21 18.61 -8.16
C CYS A 49 -1.73 18.63 -8.60
N GLY A 50 -0.92 19.54 -8.06
CA GLY A 50 0.40 19.84 -8.59
C GLY A 50 0.37 20.58 -9.94
N PRO A 51 1.50 21.16 -10.37
CA PRO A 51 1.60 21.88 -11.65
C PRO A 51 1.74 20.95 -12.86
N TRP A 52 1.92 19.64 -12.62
CA TRP A 52 2.28 18.64 -13.63
C TRP A 52 1.07 17.81 -14.09
N GLY A 53 -0.14 18.37 -13.99
CA GLY A 53 -1.38 17.68 -14.32
C GLY A 53 -1.98 16.88 -13.17
N VAL A 54 -3.05 16.14 -13.43
CA VAL A 54 -3.90 15.49 -12.43
C VAL A 54 -3.54 14.02 -12.31
N ASP A 55 -2.70 13.67 -11.34
CA ASP A 55 -2.45 12.27 -11.00
C ASP A 55 -3.06 11.91 -9.65
N GLU A 56 -3.41 10.64 -9.47
CA GLU A 56 -4.01 10.17 -8.22
C GLU A 56 -3.11 10.40 -7.00
N TYR A 57 -1.79 10.34 -7.18
CA TYR A 57 -0.85 10.53 -6.09
C TYR A 57 -0.84 11.98 -5.58
N THR A 58 -1.02 12.98 -6.45
CA THR A 58 -1.07 14.41 -6.08
C THR A 58 -2.47 14.91 -5.76
N CYS A 59 -3.51 14.31 -6.35
CA CYS A 59 -4.90 14.74 -6.19
C CYS A 59 -5.68 13.95 -5.13
N GLY A 60 -5.26 12.72 -4.81
CA GLY A 60 -6.09 11.73 -4.16
C GLY A 60 -7.14 11.10 -5.10
N THR A 61 -7.63 9.92 -4.74
CA THR A 61 -8.57 9.11 -5.53
C THR A 61 -9.84 9.89 -5.88
N GLU A 62 -10.44 10.57 -4.91
CA GLU A 62 -11.71 11.29 -5.10
C GLU A 62 -11.62 12.34 -6.22
N LYS A 63 -10.65 13.25 -6.12
CA LYS A 63 -10.49 14.34 -7.07
C LYS A 63 -9.95 13.85 -8.41
N PHE A 64 -9.07 12.85 -8.39
CA PHE A 64 -8.58 12.21 -9.60
C PHE A 64 -9.73 11.60 -10.41
N CYS A 65 -10.58 10.78 -9.77
CA CYS A 65 -11.71 10.17 -10.46
C CYS A 65 -12.71 11.23 -10.96
N GLN A 66 -13.01 12.27 -10.18
CA GLN A 66 -13.89 13.38 -10.60
C GLN A 66 -13.37 14.11 -11.84
N MET A 67 -12.04 14.15 -12.03
CA MET A 67 -11.45 14.82 -13.18
C MET A 67 -11.67 14.05 -14.49
N LEU A 68 -11.94 12.75 -14.47
CA LEU A 68 -12.20 11.97 -15.69
C LEU A 68 -13.39 12.47 -16.51
N ASP A 69 -14.37 13.09 -15.84
CA ASP A 69 -15.52 13.68 -16.52
C ASP A 69 -15.18 15.06 -17.14
N HIS A 70 -13.98 15.60 -16.91
CA HIS A 70 -13.51 16.82 -17.53
C HIS A 70 -12.88 16.56 -18.92
N PRO A 71 -13.38 17.21 -19.98
CA PRO A 71 -12.99 16.94 -21.37
C PRO A 71 -11.54 17.31 -21.72
N ARG A 72 -10.76 17.85 -20.78
CA ARG A 72 -9.35 18.25 -20.97
C ARG A 72 -8.35 17.28 -20.32
N MET A 73 -8.81 16.19 -19.73
CA MET A 73 -7.93 15.18 -19.16
C MET A 73 -7.36 14.30 -20.27
N GLU A 74 -6.08 14.48 -20.60
CA GLU A 74 -5.39 13.60 -21.54
C GLU A 74 -5.01 12.26 -20.88
N ALA A 75 -5.15 11.19 -21.65
CA ALA A 75 -5.15 9.78 -21.22
C ALA A 75 -3.90 9.28 -20.45
N CYS A 76 -2.84 10.08 -20.32
CA CYS A 76 -1.65 9.73 -19.54
C CYS A 76 -1.96 9.47 -18.06
N GLN A 77 -2.96 10.14 -17.53
CA GLN A 77 -3.27 10.10 -16.10
C GLN A 77 -4.25 8.99 -15.73
N ASN A 78 -4.81 8.28 -16.71
CA ASN A 78 -5.78 7.20 -16.49
C ASN A 78 -5.27 5.86 -17.07
N PRO A 79 -4.24 5.26 -16.47
CA PRO A 79 -3.64 4.04 -17.01
C PRO A 79 -4.60 2.84 -17.02
N GLN A 80 -5.66 2.89 -16.22
CA GLN A 80 -6.71 1.88 -16.17
C GLN A 80 -7.79 2.07 -17.25
N GLY A 81 -7.81 3.23 -17.92
CA GLY A 81 -8.72 3.51 -19.04
C GLY A 81 -10.19 3.71 -18.62
N TRP A 82 -10.45 4.10 -17.38
CA TRP A 82 -11.80 4.39 -16.88
C TRP A 82 -12.47 5.51 -17.68
N LYS A 83 -13.74 5.34 -18.05
CA LYS A 83 -14.45 6.32 -18.89
C LYS A 83 -15.22 7.37 -18.11
N THR A 84 -15.49 7.10 -16.83
CA THR A 84 -16.31 7.95 -15.97
C THR A 84 -15.73 7.99 -14.56
N ALA A 85 -16.04 9.04 -13.81
CA ALA A 85 -15.69 9.12 -12.40
C ALA A 85 -16.23 7.93 -11.59
N GLN A 86 -17.44 7.46 -11.88
CA GLN A 86 -18.07 6.33 -11.18
C GLN A 86 -17.31 5.02 -11.40
N GLU A 87 -16.93 4.73 -12.64
CA GLU A 87 -16.15 3.54 -12.97
C GLU A 87 -14.79 3.53 -12.25
N CYS A 88 -14.16 4.70 -12.16
CA CYS A 88 -12.93 4.89 -11.40
C CYS A 88 -13.14 4.64 -9.91
N LEU A 89 -14.17 5.23 -9.27
CA LEU A 89 -14.46 5.04 -7.85
C LEU A 89 -14.84 3.59 -7.52
N ASP A 90 -15.60 2.92 -8.39
CA ASP A 90 -15.96 1.51 -8.21
C ASP A 90 -14.73 0.58 -8.29
N GLY A 91 -13.73 0.98 -9.09
CA GLY A 91 -12.42 0.34 -9.19
C GLY A 91 -11.55 0.49 -7.93
N HIS A 92 -11.90 1.40 -7.02
CA HIS A 92 -11.17 1.63 -5.76
C HIS A 92 -11.87 1.02 -4.55
N GLU A 93 -11.07 0.80 -3.51
CA GLU A 93 -11.55 0.59 -2.15
C GLU A 93 -12.31 1.83 -1.67
N ALA A 94 -13.26 1.64 -0.75
CA ALA A 94 -14.01 2.75 -0.20
C ALA A 94 -13.11 3.67 0.62
N LYS A 95 -13.42 4.98 0.62
CA LYS A 95 -12.74 5.96 1.47
C LYS A 95 -12.75 5.50 2.94
N PRO A 96 -11.59 5.36 3.58
CA PRO A 96 -11.51 4.97 4.98
C PRO A 96 -12.10 6.05 5.88
N SER A 97 -12.80 5.63 6.93
CA SER A 97 -13.35 6.56 7.92
C SER A 97 -12.24 7.10 8.83
N ARG A 98 -12.21 8.42 9.01
CA ARG A 98 -11.28 9.09 9.93
C ARG A 98 -11.39 8.57 11.36
N ASP A 99 -12.61 8.27 11.82
CA ASP A 99 -12.84 7.74 13.17
C ASP A 99 -12.27 6.33 13.33
N GLN A 100 -12.44 5.50 12.31
CA GLN A 100 -11.84 4.17 12.29
C GLN A 100 -10.31 4.25 12.34
N CYS A 101 -9.70 5.10 11.50
CA CYS A 101 -8.26 5.29 11.51
C CYS A 101 -7.74 5.89 12.83
N SER A 102 -8.50 6.80 13.44
CA SER A 102 -8.14 7.37 14.75
C SER A 102 -8.16 6.33 15.86
N LYS A 103 -9.10 5.38 15.82
CA LYS A 103 -9.12 4.24 16.76
C LYS A 103 -7.90 3.34 16.59
N GLN A 104 -7.49 3.07 15.34
CA GLN A 104 -6.28 2.29 15.08
C GLN A 104 -5.03 3.00 15.60
N ARG A 105 -4.89 4.29 15.33
CA ARG A 105 -3.82 5.13 15.89
C ARG A 105 -3.73 5.00 17.41
N GLN A 106 -4.87 5.17 18.09
CA GLN A 106 -4.93 5.11 19.53
C GLN A 106 -4.53 3.71 20.04
N ALA A 107 -5.05 2.65 19.43
CA ALA A 107 -4.71 1.28 19.80
C ALA A 107 -3.20 0.99 19.63
N THR A 108 -2.57 1.48 18.56
CA THR A 108 -1.12 1.36 18.35
C THR A 108 -0.33 2.13 19.41
N TYR A 109 -0.76 3.34 19.76
CA TYR A 109 -0.13 4.13 20.81
C TYR A 109 -0.25 3.44 22.18
N ASP A 110 -1.44 2.98 22.54
CA ASP A 110 -1.71 2.28 23.80
C ASP A 110 -0.89 0.99 23.91
N GLN A 111 -0.76 0.24 22.80
CA GLN A 111 0.10 -0.94 22.76
C GLN A 111 1.57 -0.56 23.00
N CYS A 112 2.08 0.48 22.35
CA CYS A 112 3.45 0.94 22.55
C CYS A 112 3.71 1.41 23.99
N GLN A 113 2.73 2.07 24.63
CA GLN A 113 2.81 2.46 26.03
C GLN A 113 2.86 1.25 26.97
N LYS A 114 2.09 0.20 26.70
CA LYS A 114 2.16 -1.07 27.45
C LYS A 114 3.54 -1.71 27.31
N ASP A 115 4.04 -1.83 26.08
CA ASP A 115 5.37 -2.37 25.80
C ASP A 115 6.45 -1.57 26.57
N ARG A 116 6.31 -0.25 26.68
CA ARG A 116 7.21 0.61 27.43
C ARG A 116 7.19 0.38 28.94
N GLN A 117 6.06 -0.02 29.50
CA GLN A 117 5.94 -0.34 30.92
C GLN A 117 6.50 -1.72 31.24
N GLU A 118 6.33 -2.67 30.31
CA GLU A 118 6.71 -4.07 30.51
C GLU A 118 8.18 -4.36 30.17
N LYS A 119 8.80 -3.57 29.27
CA LYS A 119 10.18 -3.80 28.84
C LYS A 119 11.23 -3.31 29.84
N PRO A 120 12.40 -4.00 29.91
CA PRO A 120 13.57 -3.49 30.63
C PRO A 120 13.95 -2.08 30.18
N GLU A 121 14.50 -1.26 31.07
CA GLU A 121 14.84 0.15 30.80
C GLU A 121 15.68 0.34 29.51
N ALA A 122 16.58 -0.60 29.22
CA ALA A 122 17.44 -0.58 28.03
C ALA A 122 16.68 -0.81 26.70
N GLU A 123 15.44 -1.29 26.74
CA GLU A 123 14.61 -1.63 25.57
C GLU A 123 13.31 -0.83 25.50
N LYS A 124 13.12 0.14 26.41
CA LYS A 124 11.91 0.96 26.43
C LYS A 124 11.88 1.87 25.21
N PRO A 125 10.82 1.80 24.38
CA PRO A 125 10.64 2.78 23.32
C PRO A 125 10.48 4.17 23.94
N GLU A 126 11.03 5.17 23.25
CA GLU A 126 10.79 6.56 23.63
C GLU A 126 9.33 6.91 23.38
N ILE A 127 8.78 7.85 24.17
CA ILE A 127 7.39 8.32 23.96
C ILE A 127 7.21 8.84 22.54
N GLN A 128 8.23 9.52 22.00
CA GLN A 128 8.21 10.05 20.64
C GLN A 128 8.07 8.93 19.60
N GLU A 129 8.68 7.77 19.82
CA GLU A 129 8.54 6.61 18.94
C GLU A 129 7.09 6.09 18.93
N CYS A 130 6.43 6.02 20.10
CA CYS A 130 5.02 5.63 20.18
C CYS A 130 4.10 6.61 19.43
N ILE A 131 4.37 7.91 19.54
CA ILE A 131 3.63 8.95 18.81
C ILE A 131 3.80 8.76 17.31
N THR A 132 5.05 8.61 16.84
CA THR A 132 5.37 8.40 15.42
C THR A 132 4.70 7.15 14.88
N ARG A 133 4.82 6.00 15.57
CA ARG A 133 4.18 4.74 15.15
C ARG A 133 2.66 4.87 15.02
N GLY A 134 2.01 5.54 15.98
CA GLY A 134 0.58 5.80 15.90
C GLY A 134 0.21 6.66 14.69
N GLN A 135 0.98 7.73 14.44
CA GLN A 135 0.74 8.63 13.31
C GLN A 135 0.96 7.93 11.96
N GLU A 136 1.97 7.07 11.83
CA GLU A 136 2.20 6.26 10.63
C GLU A 136 1.03 5.32 10.34
N VAL A 137 0.49 4.65 11.37
CA VAL A 137 -0.71 3.81 11.24
C VAL A 137 -1.92 4.64 10.81
N PHE A 138 -2.09 5.84 11.37
CA PHE A 138 -3.17 6.74 11.00
C PHE A 138 -3.09 7.16 9.53
N GLU A 139 -1.91 7.62 9.10
CA GLU A 139 -1.67 8.10 7.75
C GLU A 139 -1.82 6.97 6.73
N SER A 140 -1.24 5.80 7.03
CA SER A 140 -1.42 4.61 6.20
C SER A 140 -2.87 4.16 6.12
N CYS A 141 -3.63 4.22 7.22
CA CYS A 141 -5.05 3.84 7.22
C CYS A 141 -5.89 4.78 6.36
N LEU A 142 -5.58 6.08 6.38
CA LEU A 142 -6.27 7.06 5.53
C LEU A 142 -5.89 6.93 4.05
N GLY A 143 -4.81 6.23 3.72
CA GLY A 143 -4.30 6.16 2.36
C GLY A 143 -3.41 7.36 2.00
N PHE A 144 -2.80 8.03 2.98
CA PHE A 144 -1.76 9.00 2.69
C PHE A 144 -0.55 8.28 2.10
N GLN A 145 -0.17 8.70 0.90
CA GLN A 145 1.01 8.19 0.23
C GLN A 145 2.27 8.79 0.86
N LYS A 146 3.34 7.99 0.95
CA LYS A 146 4.66 8.52 1.34
C LYS A 146 5.12 9.54 0.30
N PHE A 147 5.76 10.61 0.76
CA PHE A 147 6.28 11.64 -0.13
C PHE A 147 7.33 11.05 -1.08
N LYS A 148 7.06 11.12 -2.39
CA LYS A 148 7.97 10.78 -3.47
C LYS A 148 8.65 12.06 -3.91
N THR A 149 9.96 12.00 -4.07
CA THR A 149 10.73 13.09 -4.64
C THR A 149 10.22 13.42 -6.05
N SER A 150 10.43 14.65 -6.52
CA SER A 150 10.07 15.02 -7.89
C SER A 150 10.77 14.15 -8.94
N LYS A 151 11.97 13.63 -8.62
CA LYS A 151 12.72 12.72 -9.48
C LYS A 151 12.02 11.36 -9.62
N GLU A 152 11.65 10.73 -8.50
CA GLU A 152 10.93 9.44 -8.51
C GLU A 152 9.59 9.55 -9.24
N ARG A 153 8.86 10.66 -9.02
CA ARG A 153 7.60 10.90 -9.75
C ARG A 153 7.82 11.01 -11.24
N LEU A 154 8.81 11.80 -11.67
CA LEU A 154 9.11 11.96 -13.09
C LEU A 154 9.53 10.64 -13.76
N GLU A 155 10.29 9.80 -13.05
CA GLU A 155 10.66 8.46 -13.52
C GLU A 155 9.43 7.55 -13.65
N GLU A 156 8.50 7.60 -12.71
CA GLU A 156 7.24 6.85 -12.78
C GLU A 156 6.35 7.31 -13.95
N PHE A 157 6.21 8.63 -14.16
CA PHE A 157 5.49 9.17 -15.31
C PHE A 157 6.12 8.74 -16.64
N ARG A 158 7.46 8.81 -16.74
CA ARG A 158 8.18 8.35 -17.92
C ARG A 158 7.98 6.85 -18.16
N ALA A 159 8.00 6.04 -17.11
CA ALA A 159 7.76 4.60 -17.20
C ALA A 159 6.34 4.27 -17.68
N LYS A 160 5.35 5.11 -17.37
CA LYS A 160 3.97 4.99 -17.86
C LYS A 160 3.77 5.53 -19.28
N GLY A 161 4.84 5.98 -19.95
CA GLY A 161 4.76 6.57 -21.30
C GLY A 161 4.17 7.98 -21.32
N CYS A 162 4.08 8.65 -20.16
CA CYS A 162 3.63 10.03 -20.05
C CYS A 162 4.78 10.97 -20.40
N THR A 163 5.07 11.11 -21.70
CA THR A 163 6.10 12.02 -22.21
C THR A 163 5.45 13.29 -22.76
N GLY A 164 5.21 14.28 -21.92
CA GLY A 164 4.72 15.58 -22.38
C GLY A 164 4.04 16.39 -21.29
N ILE A 165 4.79 17.30 -20.67
CA ILE A 165 4.30 18.56 -20.12
C ILE A 165 5.27 19.64 -20.59
#